data_AF-A0A918ABB0-F1
#
_entry.id   AF-A0A918ABB0-F1
#
_cell.length_a   1.000
_cell.length_b   1.000
_cell.length_c   1.000
_cell.angle_alpha   90.00
_cell.angle_beta   90.00
_cell.angle_gamma   90.00
#
_symmetry.space_group_name_H-M   'P 1'
#
loop_
_entity.id
_entity.type
_entity.pdbx_description
1 polymer ?
#
loop_
_entity_poly.entity_id
_entity_poly.type
_entity_poly.pdbx_seq_one_letter_code
_entity_poly.pdbx_strand_id
1 'polypeptide(L)' 'MPPYLINVMQAPKGDASHHLRIELVPLHKDVQTLKRPGAMELGLGVYVNPLLPEIAAGMLRDALPGVRRCRT' A
#
# COMPACT_ATOMS: atom_id res chain seq x y z
N MET A 1 -0.41 -7.59 -14.40
CA MET A 1 -0.15 -7.09 -13.03
C MET A 1 -1.29 -6.18 -12.65
N PRO A 2 -1.93 -6.34 -11.48
CA PRO A 2 -3.04 -5.47 -11.07
C PRO A 2 -2.57 -4.02 -10.98
N PRO A 3 -3.35 -3.01 -11.44
CA PRO A 3 -2.95 -1.62 -11.33
C PRO A 3 -2.77 -1.18 -9.88
N TYR A 4 -1.77 -0.33 -9.72
CA TYR A 4 -1.24 0.14 -8.45
C TYR A 4 -0.68 1.55 -8.64
N LEU A 5 -0.57 2.28 -7.53
CA LEU A 5 0.18 3.53 -7.46
C LEU A 5 1.50 3.27 -6.74
N ILE A 6 2.53 4.04 -7.12
CA ILE A 6 3.78 4.14 -6.37
C ILE A 6 3.85 5.56 -5.83
N ASN A 7 3.98 5.69 -4.51
CA ASN A 7 4.31 6.97 -3.88
C ASN A 7 5.77 6.94 -3.43
N VAL A 8 6.48 8.03 -3.68
CA VAL A 8 7.82 8.27 -3.13
C VAL A 8 7.69 9.37 -2.09
N MET A 9 7.81 8.99 -0.82
CA MET A 9 7.72 9.91 0.30
C MET A 9 9.14 10.23 0.75
N GLN A 10 9.57 11.45 0.47
CA GLN A 10 10.90 11.96 0.79
C GLN A 10 10.80 13.29 1.52
N ALA A 11 11.81 13.59 2.34
CA ALA A 11 11.90 14.88 2.99
C ALA A 11 12.14 15.99 1.95
N PRO A 12 11.69 17.22 2.21
CA PRO A 12 12.21 18.37 1.49
C PRO A 12 13.73 18.48 1.70
N LYS A 13 14.44 19.06 0.73
CA LYS A 13 15.88 19.22 0.81
C LYS A 13 16.29 19.97 2.08
N GLY A 14 17.18 19.38 2.86
CA GLY A 14 17.70 19.97 4.10
C GLY A 14 16.97 19.54 5.37
N ASP A 15 15.92 18.73 5.28
CA ASP A 15 15.25 18.13 6.43
C ASP A 15 15.68 16.66 6.59
N ALA A 16 16.31 16.34 7.72
CA ALA A 16 16.78 14.99 8.04
C ALA A 16 15.81 14.21 8.94
N SER A 17 14.69 14.81 9.35
CA SER A 17 13.74 14.19 10.28
C SER A 17 12.88 13.09 9.65
N HIS A 18 12.89 12.98 8.32
CA HIS A 18 12.09 12.00 7.57
C HIS A 18 12.97 10.93 6.92
N HIS A 19 12.60 9.67 7.12
CA HIS A 19 13.19 8.55 6.39
C HIS A 19 12.47 8.34 5.06
N LEU A 20 13.24 8.23 3.98
CA LEU A 20 12.72 7.89 2.65
C LEU A 20 11.91 6.59 2.72
N ARG A 21 10.70 6.61 2.16
CA ARG A 21 9.91 5.39 1.96
C ARG A 21 9.23 5.37 0.60
N ILE A 22 9.08 4.17 0.08
CA ILE A 22 8.34 3.89 -1.15
C ILE A 22 7.07 3.13 -0.73
N GLU A 23 5.92 3.67 -1.07
CA GLU A 23 4.64 3.04 -0.79
C GLU A 23 4.05 2.45 -2.07
N LEU A 24 3.69 1.18 -2.02
CA LEU A 24 2.95 0.49 -3.09
C LEU A 24 1.48 0.44 -2.68
N VAL A 25 0.62 1.11 -3.46
CA VAL A 25 -0.81 1.20 -3.18
C VAL A 25 -1.59 0.45 -4.25
N PRO A 26 -1.88 -0.85 -4.07
CA PRO A 26 -2.69 -1.61 -5.01
C PRO A 26 -4.13 -1.06 -5.01
N LEU A 27 -4.69 -0.86 -6.20
CA LEU A 27 -6.04 -0.29 -6.34
C LEU A 27 -7.13 -1.35 -6.34
N HIS A 28 -6.88 -2.52 -5.76
CA HIS A 28 -7.77 -3.68 -5.82
C HIS A 28 -8.34 -3.98 -4.43
N LYS A 29 -9.65 -4.27 -4.35
CA LYS A 29 -10.28 -4.81 -3.13
C LYS A 29 -10.00 -6.32 -3.02
N ASP A 30 -10.00 -6.99 -4.15
CA ASP A 30 -9.72 -8.42 -4.36
C ASP A 30 -9.09 -8.60 -5.76
N VAL A 31 -8.82 -9.83 -6.19
CA VAL A 31 -8.13 -10.11 -7.48
C VAL A 31 -8.87 -9.55 -8.70
N GLN A 32 -10.19 -9.34 -8.63
CA GLN A 32 -11.02 -8.98 -9.78
C GLN A 32 -11.66 -7.59 -9.66
N THR A 33 -11.74 -7.02 -8.45
CA THR A 33 -12.51 -5.80 -8.18
C THR A 33 -11.60 -4.62 -7.87
N LEU A 34 -11.72 -3.55 -8.68
CA LEU A 34 -11.04 -2.28 -8.43
C LEU A 34 -11.67 -1.52 -7.25
N LYS A 35 -10.85 -1.07 -6.31
CA LYS A 35 -11.19 -0.07 -5.29
C LYS A 35 -11.12 1.32 -5.90
N ARG A 36 -12.29 1.97 -6.01
CA ARG A 36 -12.40 3.38 -6.41
C ARG A 36 -12.59 4.25 -5.16
N PRO A 37 -11.77 5.29 -4.94
CA PRO A 37 -12.02 6.27 -3.89
C PRO A 37 -13.40 6.92 -4.09
N GLY A 38 -14.23 6.90 -3.04
CA GLY A 38 -15.58 7.47 -3.05
C GLY A 38 -15.66 8.74 -2.21
N ALA A 39 -16.90 9.12 -1.85
CA ALA A 39 -17.16 10.33 -1.06
C ALA A 39 -16.45 10.32 0.30
N MET A 40 -16.31 9.15 0.93
CA MET A 40 -15.62 9.02 2.22
C MET A 40 -14.12 9.31 2.10
N GLU A 41 -13.45 8.68 1.13
CA GLU A 41 -12.02 8.85 0.93
C GLU A 41 -11.68 10.25 0.39
N LEU A 42 -12.45 10.74 -0.58
CA LEU A 42 -12.16 12.01 -1.26
C LEU A 42 -12.68 13.23 -0.49
N GLY A 43 -13.85 13.11 0.15
CA GLY A 43 -14.51 14.22 0.83
C GLY A 43 -14.12 14.37 2.29
N LEU A 44 -13.86 13.26 2.98
CA LEU A 44 -13.61 13.25 4.43
C LEU A 44 -12.20 12.79 4.80
N GLY A 45 -11.41 12.31 3.84
CA GLY A 45 -10.08 11.74 4.11
C GLY A 45 -10.11 10.45 4.92
N VAL A 46 -11.26 9.76 4.98
CA VAL A 46 -11.43 8.52 5.73
C VAL A 46 -11.23 7.34 4.80
N TYR A 47 -10.20 6.53 5.07
CA TYR A 47 -9.86 5.35 4.27
C TYR A 47 -10.48 4.08 4.83
N VAL A 48 -11.35 3.44 4.06
CA VAL A 48 -12.02 2.19 4.46
C VAL A 48 -11.38 1.00 3.76
N ASN A 49 -10.65 0.16 4.50
CA ASN A 49 -10.08 -1.07 3.95
C ASN A 49 -10.97 -2.28 4.27
N PRO A 50 -11.30 -3.14 3.29
CA PRO A 50 -12.13 -4.31 3.51
C PRO A 50 -11.37 -5.47 4.19
N LEU A 51 -10.05 -5.34 4.35
CA LEU A 51 -9.17 -6.36 4.88
C LEU A 51 -8.27 -5.76 5.98
N LEU A 52 -8.04 -6.54 7.03
CA LEU A 52 -7.08 -6.18 8.06
C LEU A 52 -5.64 -6.22 7.51
N PRO A 53 -4.74 -5.31 7.95
CA PRO A 53 -3.36 -5.24 7.47
C PRO A 53 -2.59 -6.56 7.60
N GLU A 54 -2.80 -7.30 8.69
CA GLU A 54 -2.08 -8.54 9.00
C GLU A 54 -2.46 -9.66 8.02
N ILE A 55 -3.74 -9.72 7.65
CA ILE A 55 -4.26 -10.68 6.67
C ILE A 55 -3.70 -10.33 5.28
N ALA A 56 -3.72 -9.05 4.90
CA ALA A 56 -3.18 -8.58 3.62
C ALA A 56 -1.69 -8.92 3.48
N ALA A 57 -0.90 -8.72 4.55
CA ALA A 57 0.52 -9.04 4.58
C ALA A 57 0.80 -10.55 4.45
N GLY A 58 -0.07 -11.40 5.03
CA GLY A 58 -0.02 -12.85 4.83
C GLY A 58 -0.25 -13.24 3.38
N MET A 59 -1.35 -12.76 2.79
CA MET A 59 -1.69 -13.03 1.39
C MET A 59 -0.60 -12.56 0.41
N LEU A 60 -0.02 -11.38 0.65
CA LEU A 60 1.05 -10.86 -0.19
C LEU A 60 2.32 -11.73 -0.10
N ARG A 61 2.63 -12.24 1.09
CA ARG A 61 3.79 -13.12 1.31
C ARG A 61 3.64 -14.44 0.55
N ASP A 62 2.45 -15.01 0.56
CA ASP A 62 2.15 -16.27 -0.15
C ASP A 62 2.17 -16.07 -1.67
N ALA A 63 1.78 -14.89 -2.15
CA ALA A 63 1.73 -14.55 -3.57
C ALA A 63 3.09 -14.18 -4.19
N LEU A 64 4.15 -13.97 -3.39
CA LEU A 64 5.48 -13.57 -3.84
C LEU A 64 6.48 -14.75 -3.77
N PRO A 65 6.47 -15.67 -4.75
CA PRO A 65 7.42 -16.78 -4.76
C PRO A 65 8.86 -16.27 -4.90
N GLY A 66 9.73 -16.68 -3.98
CA GLY A 66 11.18 -16.44 -4.07
C GLY A 66 11.72 -15.20 -3.32
N VAL A 67 10.87 -14.42 -2.64
CA VAL A 67 11.36 -13.35 -1.76
C VAL A 67 11.90 -13.98 -0.47
N ARG A 68 13.23 -14.09 -0.36
CA ARG A 68 13.87 -14.58 0.87
C ARG A 68 13.49 -13.66 2.03
N ARG A 69 13.17 -14.23 3.19
CA ARG A 69 12.89 -13.47 4.41
C ARG A 69 14.04 -12.50 4.66
N CYS A 70 13.76 -11.19 4.74
CA CYS A 70 14.68 -10.26 5.39
C CYS A 70 14.85 -10.74 6.83
N ARG A 71 16.09 -11.10 7.20
CA ARG A 71 16.42 -11.40 8.59
C ARG A 71 16.35 -10.08 9.37
N THR A 72 15.53 -10.05 10.40
CA THR A 72 15.50 -9.00 11.43
C THR A 72 16.71 -9.12 12.33
#